data_AF-A0A1R3L4N1-F1
#
_entry.id   AF-A0A1R3L4N1-F1
#
_cell.length_a   1.000
_cell.length_b   1.000
_cell.length_c   1.000
_cell.angle_alpha   90.00
_cell.angle_beta   90.00
_cell.angle_gamma   90.00
#
_symmetry.space_group_name_H-M   'P 1'
#
loop_
_entity.id
_entity.type
_entity.pdbx_description
1 polymer ?
#
loop_
_entity_poly.entity_id
_entity_poly.type
_entity_poly.pdbx_seq_one_letter_code
_entity_poly.pdbx_strand_id
1 'polypeptide(L)'
;MFIDYQGRCNACGDEIIAGFKCKECNNFAVEWDCIVLPQKVPHKCDEHLLALTYHDDNTYSETHFCDICEEDRNPSLWFYHCAICDTSAHPNCVIGRYPFMKPGKIYKESDQLHPHPLVFVKKIHYYFPECFKCGNPCEELALECVDSKCGYIVHWGCVAPPDL
;
A
#
# COMPACT_ATOMS: atom_id res chain seq x y z
N MET A 1 16.42 14.49 14.33
CA MET A 1 17.28 15.32 13.44
C MET A 1 16.86 14.98 12.04
N PHE A 2 16.10 15.86 11.38
CA PHE A 2 15.76 15.72 9.96
C PHE A 2 17.06 15.96 9.19
N ILE A 3 17.53 14.96 8.47
CA ILE A 3 18.70 15.07 7.61
C ILE A 3 18.12 15.07 6.19
N ASP A 4 18.34 16.15 5.44
CA ASP A 4 18.12 16.14 3.98
C ASP A 4 18.98 15.02 3.39
N TYR A 5 18.35 13.89 3.09
CA TYR A 5 18.98 12.74 2.48
C TYR A 5 18.49 12.65 1.05
N GLN A 6 19.34 13.02 0.09
CA GLN A 6 19.13 12.67 -1.31
C GLN A 6 19.61 11.25 -1.54
N GLY A 7 18.66 10.33 -1.67
CA GLY A 7 18.92 8.94 -2.03
C GLY A 7 17.62 8.17 -2.24
N ARG A 8 17.74 6.94 -2.73
CA ARG A 8 16.59 6.07 -2.99
C ARG A 8 16.27 5.23 -1.77
N CYS A 9 14.99 4.97 -1.56
CA CYS A 9 14.48 4.05 -0.58
C CYS A 9 14.96 2.63 -0.91
N ASN A 10 15.65 1.98 0.03
CA ASN A 10 16.11 0.60 -0.14
C ASN A 10 14.94 -0.41 -0.23
N ALA A 11 13.72 0.00 0.14
CA ALA A 11 12.55 -0.86 0.11
C ALA A 11 11.78 -0.78 -1.22
N CYS A 12 11.41 0.42 -1.67
CA CYS A 12 10.60 0.63 -2.89
C CYS A 12 11.39 1.18 -4.09
N GLY A 13 12.61 1.70 -3.87
CA GLY A 13 13.43 2.30 -4.91
C GLY A 13 13.12 3.77 -5.23
N ASP A 14 12.06 4.34 -4.63
CA ASP A 14 11.65 5.74 -4.86
C ASP A 14 12.58 6.74 -4.17
N GLU A 15 12.58 7.99 -4.63
CA GLU A 15 13.38 9.05 -4.02
C GLU A 15 12.84 9.43 -2.63
N ILE A 16 13.72 9.46 -1.62
CA ILE A 16 13.34 9.82 -0.26
C ILE A 16 13.30 11.35 -0.14
N ILE A 17 12.10 11.89 0.07
CA ILE A 17 11.91 13.29 0.49
C ILE A 17 12.06 13.41 2.01
N ALA A 18 11.48 12.46 2.75
CA ALA A 18 11.61 12.34 4.19
C ALA A 18 11.62 10.84 4.59
N GLY A 19 12.56 10.45 5.45
CA GLY A 19 12.69 9.04 5.83
C GLY A 19 13.71 8.81 6.93
N PHE A 20 14.01 7.54 7.17
CA PHE A 20 14.95 7.11 8.18
C PHE A 20 16.19 6.53 7.52
N LYS A 21 17.35 7.01 7.96
CA LYS A 21 18.65 6.50 7.54
C LYS A 21 19.32 5.77 8.69
N CYS A 22 19.82 4.57 8.42
CA CYS A 22 20.69 3.87 9.36
C CYS A 22 22.03 4.62 9.46
N LYS A 23 22.50 4.92 10.67
CA LYS A 23 23.78 5.62 10.89
C LYS A 23 24.99 4.74 10.63
N GLU A 24 24.89 3.46 11.00
CA GLU A 24 25.99 2.50 10.94
C GLU A 24 26.06 1.77 9.58
N CYS A 25 24.94 1.71 8.87
CA CYS A 25 24.82 1.01 7.60
C CYS A 25 25.22 1.95 6.45
N ASN A 26 26.02 1.46 5.50
CA ASN A 26 26.38 2.25 4.34
C ASN A 26 25.15 2.48 3.43
N ASN A 27 24.69 3.73 3.36
CA ASN A 27 23.59 4.17 2.47
C ASN A 27 22.29 3.35 2.56
N PHE A 28 21.94 2.86 3.76
CA PHE A 28 20.62 2.29 3.99
C PHE A 28 19.64 3.35 4.49
N ALA A 29 18.62 3.65 3.70
CA ALA A 29 17.55 4.54 4.04
C ALA A 29 16.21 4.03 3.52
N VAL A 30 15.15 4.28 4.30
CA VAL A 30 13.78 3.84 4.00
C VAL A 30 12.81 4.96 4.32
N GLU A 31 11.84 5.18 3.45
CA GLU A 31 10.75 6.14 3.69
C GLU A 31 9.76 5.63 4.73
N TRP A 32 8.91 6.53 5.23
CA TRP A 32 7.94 6.20 6.28
C TRP A 32 7.00 5.06 5.87
N ASP A 33 6.44 5.12 4.66
CA ASP A 33 5.48 4.14 4.16
C ASP A 33 6.07 2.73 4.04
N CYS A 34 7.35 2.64 3.67
CA CYS A 34 8.07 1.37 3.62
C CYS A 34 8.37 0.80 5.00
N ILE A 35 8.63 1.64 6.01
CA ILE A 35 8.91 1.19 7.39
C ILE A 35 7.66 0.60 8.04
N VAL A 36 6.49 1.18 7.78
CA VAL A 36 5.23 0.73 8.38
C VAL A 36 4.64 -0.50 7.71
N LEU A 37 5.32 -1.06 6.69
CA LEU A 37 4.88 -2.29 6.04
C LEU A 37 4.77 -3.45 7.06
N PRO A 38 3.62 -4.16 7.08
CA PRO A 38 3.40 -5.27 8.00
C PRO A 38 4.37 -6.42 7.69
N GLN A 39 5.01 -6.97 8.71
CA GLN A 39 5.96 -8.08 8.52
C GLN A 39 5.31 -9.34 7.94
N LYS A 40 4.00 -9.53 8.17
CA LYS A 40 3.21 -10.62 7.62
C LYS A 40 1.83 -10.13 7.23
N VAL A 41 1.35 -10.57 6.08
CA VAL A 41 0.02 -10.21 5.56
C VAL A 41 -0.68 -11.44 5.01
N PRO A 42 -1.99 -11.62 5.28
CA PRO A 42 -2.78 -12.64 4.61
C PRO A 42 -2.95 -12.27 3.14
N HIS A 43 -2.85 -13.25 2.25
CA HIS A 43 -3.10 -13.09 0.82
C HIS A 43 -4.05 -14.18 0.33
N LYS A 44 -5.09 -13.77 -0.41
CA LYS A 44 -6.22 -14.64 -0.84
C LYS A 44 -6.86 -15.36 0.36
N CYS A 45 -7.76 -16.30 0.10
CA CYS A 45 -8.36 -17.15 1.14
C CYS A 45 -7.40 -18.26 1.61
N ASP A 46 -6.08 -18.07 1.45
CA ASP A 46 -5.08 -19.05 1.83
C ASP A 46 -4.77 -18.94 3.32
N GLU A 47 -4.46 -20.08 3.94
CA GLU A 47 -4.09 -20.15 5.37
C GLU A 47 -2.70 -19.57 5.63
N HIS A 48 -1.85 -19.49 4.60
CA HIS A 48 -0.46 -19.06 4.74
C HIS A 48 -0.30 -17.55 4.56
N LEU A 49 0.47 -16.94 5.46
CA LEU A 49 0.79 -15.51 5.39
C LEU A 49 1.99 -15.29 4.48
N LEU A 50 1.91 -14.25 3.64
CA LEU A 50 3.09 -13.70 2.98
C LEU A 50 3.95 -12.95 4.00
N ALA A 51 5.25 -13.21 4.02
CA ALA A 51 6.23 -12.51 4.85
C ALA A 51 6.97 -11.45 4.04
N LEU A 52 7.19 -10.28 4.66
CA LEU A 52 8.02 -9.22 4.07
C LEU A 52 9.47 -9.70 3.99
N THR A 53 10.06 -9.61 2.80
CA THR A 53 11.39 -10.09 2.43
C THR A 53 12.16 -8.94 1.79
N TYR A 54 13.46 -8.84 2.09
CA TYR A 54 14.26 -7.63 1.83
C TYR A 54 15.23 -7.74 0.65
N HIS A 55 15.55 -8.96 0.23
CA HIS A 55 16.45 -9.26 -0.87
C HIS A 55 16.19 -10.70 -1.33
N ASP A 56 16.45 -10.95 -2.60
CA ASP A 56 16.47 -12.29 -3.17
C ASP A 56 17.93 -12.75 -3.27
N ASP A 57 18.39 -13.58 -2.32
CA ASP A 57 19.76 -14.15 -2.36
C ASP A 57 19.92 -15.21 -3.47
N ASN A 58 18.82 -15.62 -4.10
CA ASN A 58 18.82 -16.64 -5.13
C ASN A 58 19.04 -16.00 -6.52
N THR A 59 20.29 -16.03 -6.98
CA THR A 59 20.68 -15.63 -8.35
C THR A 59 20.13 -16.56 -9.45
N TYR A 60 19.37 -17.60 -9.07
CA TYR A 60 18.90 -18.66 -9.96
C TYR A 60 17.40 -18.63 -10.24
N SER A 61 16.64 -17.73 -9.62
CA SER A 61 15.20 -17.78 -9.75
C SER A 61 14.74 -16.99 -10.96
N GLU A 62 14.25 -17.71 -11.98
CA GLU A 62 13.40 -17.21 -13.07
C GLU A 62 12.07 -16.59 -12.56
N THR A 63 11.97 -16.25 -11.26
CA THR A 63 10.76 -15.86 -10.51
C THR A 63 10.85 -14.43 -9.98
N HIS A 64 11.51 -13.52 -10.70
CA HIS A 64 11.39 -12.09 -10.45
C HIS A 64 10.03 -11.56 -10.96
N PHE A 65 8.95 -12.30 -10.77
CA PHE A 65 7.60 -11.91 -11.18
C PHE A 65 6.70 -11.78 -9.96
N CYS A 66 5.73 -10.88 -10.05
CA CYS A 66 4.66 -10.73 -9.08
C CYS A 66 3.49 -11.61 -9.49
N ASP A 67 3.12 -12.59 -8.66
CA ASP A 67 2.01 -13.52 -8.93
C ASP A 67 0.62 -12.85 -8.90
N ILE A 68 0.55 -11.54 -8.59
CA ILE A 68 -0.69 -10.78 -8.53
C ILE A 68 -0.90 -9.96 -9.81
N CYS A 69 0.09 -9.16 -10.22
CA CYS A 69 -0.01 -8.32 -11.41
C CYS A 69 0.67 -8.92 -12.64
N GLU A 70 1.38 -10.04 -12.49
CA GLU A 70 2.14 -10.72 -13.56
C GLU A 70 3.25 -9.84 -14.17
N GLU A 71 3.71 -8.82 -13.45
CA GLU A 71 4.81 -7.94 -13.85
C GLU A 71 6.12 -8.27 -13.12
N ASP A 72 7.24 -7.84 -13.71
CA ASP A 72 8.57 -8.00 -13.13
C ASP A 72 8.70 -7.30 -11.77
N ARG A 73 9.42 -7.94 -10.86
CA ARG A 73 9.86 -7.40 -9.59
C ARG A 73 11.34 -7.08 -9.69
N ASN A 74 11.77 -6.06 -8.96
CA ASN A 74 13.19 -5.82 -8.77
C ASN A 74 13.70 -6.69 -7.60
N PRO A 75 14.66 -7.59 -7.81
CA PRO A 75 15.20 -8.46 -6.75
C PRO A 75 15.95 -7.71 -5.64
N SER A 76 16.34 -6.46 -5.90
CA SER A 76 17.02 -5.58 -4.94
C SER A 76 16.05 -4.82 -4.03
N LEU A 77 14.75 -4.91 -4.29
CA LEU A 77 13.69 -4.23 -3.55
C LEU A 77 12.93 -5.19 -2.65
N TRP A 78 12.18 -4.64 -1.70
CA TRP A 78 11.40 -5.43 -0.77
C TRP A 78 10.17 -6.02 -1.45
N PHE A 79 9.78 -7.20 -0.98
CA PHE A 79 8.63 -7.92 -1.51
C PHE A 79 7.98 -8.82 -0.47
N TYR A 80 6.79 -9.32 -0.78
CA TYR A 80 6.13 -10.33 0.02
C TYR A 80 6.32 -11.70 -0.56
N HIS A 81 6.66 -12.68 0.29
CA HIS A 81 6.84 -14.06 -0.13
C HIS A 81 6.29 -15.07 0.87
N CYS A 82 5.69 -16.13 0.35
CA CYS A 82 5.29 -17.30 1.11
C CYS A 82 6.05 -18.51 0.57
N ALA A 83 7.01 -19.03 1.34
CA ALA A 83 7.81 -20.19 0.95
C ALA A 83 7.01 -21.49 0.82
N ILE A 84 5.79 -21.56 1.38
CA ILE A 84 4.94 -22.75 1.30
C ILE A 84 4.12 -22.74 0.00
N CYS A 85 3.54 -21.58 -0.35
CA CYS A 85 2.77 -21.42 -1.58
C CYS A 85 3.64 -21.06 -2.79
N ASP A 86 4.93 -20.79 -2.55
CA ASP A 86 5.89 -20.21 -3.50
C ASP A 86 5.36 -18.93 -4.16
N THR A 87 4.58 -18.15 -3.41
CA THR A 87 3.94 -16.93 -3.92
C THR A 87 4.79 -15.73 -3.59
N SER A 88 5.09 -14.92 -4.60
CA SER A 88 5.92 -13.72 -4.57
C SER A 88 5.13 -12.54 -5.13
N ALA A 89 5.07 -11.42 -4.40
CA ALA A 89 4.29 -10.26 -4.84
C ALA A 89 4.94 -8.94 -4.44
N HIS A 90 4.69 -7.88 -5.22
CA HIS A 90 5.07 -6.52 -4.82
C HIS A 90 4.33 -6.10 -3.54
N PRO A 91 4.94 -5.27 -2.67
CA PRO A 91 4.27 -4.71 -1.49
C PRO A 91 2.94 -4.03 -1.82
N ASN A 92 2.92 -3.21 -2.88
CA ASN A 92 1.71 -2.49 -3.32
C ASN A 92 0.63 -3.41 -3.87
N CYS A 93 0.97 -4.57 -4.43
CA CYS A 93 -0.03 -5.55 -4.90
C CYS A 93 -0.73 -6.26 -3.74
N VAL A 94 -0.02 -6.51 -2.63
CA VAL A 94 -0.59 -7.18 -1.45
C VAL A 94 -1.39 -6.19 -0.60
N ILE A 95 -0.80 -5.03 -0.33
CA ILE A 95 -1.34 -4.10 0.65
C ILE A 95 -2.16 -2.98 -0.01
N GLY A 96 -1.89 -2.65 -1.27
CA GLY A 96 -2.42 -1.47 -1.96
C GLY A 96 -1.57 -0.23 -1.69
N ARG A 97 -1.97 0.90 -2.27
CA ARG A 97 -1.26 2.20 -2.15
C ARG A 97 -1.20 2.78 -0.73
N TYR A 98 -1.97 2.27 0.22
CA TYR A 98 -2.12 2.85 1.55
C TYR A 98 -1.97 1.81 2.66
N PRO A 99 -0.73 1.44 3.03
CA PRO A 99 -0.47 0.28 3.88
C PRO A 99 -0.95 0.39 5.32
N PHE A 100 -1.14 1.61 5.81
CA PHE A 100 -1.66 1.90 7.13
C PHE A 100 -3.20 1.86 7.21
N MET A 101 -3.91 1.81 6.08
CA MET A 101 -5.37 1.89 6.06
C MET A 101 -6.01 0.51 6.15
N LYS A 102 -6.80 0.32 7.21
CA LYS A 102 -7.55 -0.92 7.44
C LYS A 102 -9.00 -0.75 6.98
N PRO A 103 -9.49 -1.56 6.01
CA PRO A 103 -10.91 -1.60 5.68
C PRO A 103 -11.78 -1.80 6.93
N GLY A 104 -12.96 -1.18 6.95
CA GLY A 104 -13.88 -1.23 8.09
C GLY A 104 -13.56 -0.24 9.22
N LYS A 105 -12.45 0.50 9.16
CA LYS A 105 -12.23 1.63 10.07
C LYS A 105 -13.09 2.82 9.65
N ILE A 106 -13.81 3.37 10.62
CA ILE A 106 -14.59 4.59 10.45
C ILE A 106 -13.62 5.77 10.45
N TYR A 107 -13.62 6.53 9.36
CA TYR A 107 -12.97 7.82 9.24
C TYR A 107 -13.96 8.89 9.73
N LYS A 108 -13.58 9.55 10.84
CA LYS A 108 -14.43 10.54 11.54
C LYS A 108 -14.13 11.98 11.14
N GLU A 109 -13.02 12.23 10.44
CA GLU A 109 -12.76 13.53 9.86
C GLU A 109 -13.66 13.68 8.63
N SER A 110 -14.60 14.60 8.71
CA SER A 110 -15.54 14.83 7.61
C SER A 110 -14.82 15.58 6.50
N ASP A 111 -14.99 15.11 5.26
CA ASP A 111 -14.97 16.03 4.12
C ASP A 111 -16.01 17.13 4.43
N GLN A 112 -15.64 18.41 4.37
CA GLN A 112 -16.55 19.51 4.70
C GLN A 112 -17.83 19.50 3.84
N LEU A 113 -17.81 18.78 2.70
CA LEU A 113 -18.97 18.58 1.83
C LEU A 113 -19.93 17.47 2.27
N HIS A 114 -19.54 16.56 3.16
CA HIS A 114 -20.36 15.39 3.49
C HIS A 114 -20.38 15.09 5.00
N PRO A 115 -21.53 15.25 5.68
CA PRO A 115 -21.62 15.23 7.14
C PRO A 115 -21.68 13.83 7.77
N HIS A 116 -21.89 12.77 6.97
CA HIS A 116 -21.98 11.42 7.52
C HIS A 116 -20.59 10.79 7.69
N PRO A 117 -20.42 9.91 8.69
CA PRO A 117 -19.21 9.13 8.85
C PRO A 117 -18.92 8.30 7.60
N LEU A 118 -17.65 8.21 7.26
CA LEU A 118 -17.16 7.38 6.16
C LEU A 118 -16.46 6.14 6.72
N VAL A 119 -16.46 5.06 5.95
CA VAL A 119 -15.72 3.84 6.26
C VAL A 119 -14.79 3.50 5.11
N PHE A 120 -13.58 3.05 5.44
CA PHE A 120 -12.65 2.56 4.43
C PHE A 120 -13.15 1.24 3.84
N VAL A 121 -13.25 1.18 2.53
CA VAL A 121 -13.65 0.00 1.77
C VAL A 121 -12.62 -0.32 0.70
N LYS A 122 -12.31 -1.61 0.54
CA LYS A 122 -11.54 -2.11 -0.60
C LYS A 122 -12.54 -2.56 -1.66
N LYS A 123 -12.50 -1.93 -2.84
CA LYS A 123 -13.32 -2.31 -3.99
C LYS A 123 -12.56 -3.37 -4.78
N ILE A 124 -13.23 -4.49 -5.04
CA ILE A 124 -12.67 -5.66 -5.77
C ILE A 124 -13.57 -6.07 -6.94
N HIS A 125 -14.38 -5.15 -7.47
CA HIS A 125 -15.43 -5.47 -8.43
C HIS A 125 -15.15 -4.92 -9.83
N TYR A 126 -15.69 -5.62 -10.83
CA TYR A 126 -15.57 -5.30 -12.27
C TYR A 126 -16.18 -3.94 -12.67
N TYR A 127 -16.95 -3.32 -11.76
CA TYR A 127 -17.52 -1.99 -11.93
C TYR A 127 -17.14 -1.12 -10.73
N PHE A 128 -16.31 -0.13 -10.97
CA PHE A 128 -15.84 0.80 -9.95
C PHE A 128 -16.72 2.06 -9.96
N PRO A 129 -17.32 2.43 -8.81
CA PRO A 129 -18.10 3.66 -8.73
C PRO A 129 -17.20 4.88 -8.97
N GLU A 130 -17.77 5.93 -9.57
CA GLU A 130 -17.06 7.19 -9.75
C GLU A 130 -16.92 7.94 -8.42
N CYS A 131 -15.73 8.50 -8.19
CA CYS A 131 -15.47 9.36 -7.04
C CYS A 131 -16.28 10.65 -7.15
N PHE A 132 -17.00 11.00 -6.09
CA PHE A 132 -17.83 12.21 -6.05
C PHE A 132 -17.06 13.51 -6.33
N LYS A 133 -15.77 13.57 -5.97
CA LYS A 133 -14.95 14.78 -6.13
C LYS A 133 -14.27 14.90 -7.49
N CYS A 134 -13.65 13.83 -7.99
CA CYS A 134 -12.82 13.90 -9.19
C CYS A 134 -13.44 13.20 -10.41
N GLY A 135 -14.54 12.46 -10.24
CA GLY A 135 -15.20 11.70 -11.30
C GLY A 135 -14.48 10.43 -11.75
N ASN A 136 -13.23 10.21 -11.31
CA ASN A 136 -12.48 9.00 -11.69
C ASN A 136 -12.97 7.78 -10.91
N PRO A 137 -12.87 6.56 -11.48
CA PRO A 137 -13.29 5.34 -10.80
C PRO A 137 -12.53 5.08 -9.49
N CYS A 138 -13.22 4.56 -8.47
CA CYS A 138 -12.63 4.11 -7.21
C CYS A 138 -12.18 2.65 -7.31
N GLU A 139 -11.00 2.44 -7.90
CA GLU A 139 -10.49 1.11 -8.32
C GLU A 139 -9.92 0.24 -7.18
N GLU A 140 -9.55 0.85 -6.06
CA GLU A 140 -8.91 0.13 -4.94
C GLU A 140 -9.50 0.54 -3.60
N LEU A 141 -8.96 1.60 -3.00
CA LEU A 141 -9.36 2.10 -1.71
C LEU A 141 -10.26 3.32 -1.88
N ALA A 142 -11.43 3.26 -1.26
CA ALA A 142 -12.35 4.38 -1.20
C ALA A 142 -12.88 4.55 0.22
N LEU A 143 -13.38 5.74 0.48
CA LEU A 143 -14.22 6.06 1.61
C LEU A 143 -15.67 6.03 1.15
N GLU A 144 -16.48 5.20 1.80
CA GLU A 144 -17.91 5.09 1.52
C GLU A 144 -18.72 5.55 2.73
N CYS A 145 -19.84 6.21 2.47
CA CYS A 145 -20.78 6.61 3.51
C CYS A 145 -21.36 5.39 4.22
N VAL A 146 -21.38 5.44 5.56
CA VAL A 146 -21.99 4.39 6.38
C VAL A 146 -23.52 4.35 6.20
N ASP A 147 -24.15 5.46 5.81
CA ASP A 147 -25.56 5.47 5.44
C ASP A 147 -25.75 4.90 4.03
N SER A 148 -26.29 3.68 3.97
CA SER A 148 -26.59 2.95 2.74
C SER A 148 -27.51 3.69 1.76
N LYS A 149 -28.27 4.70 2.21
CA LYS A 149 -29.15 5.49 1.35
C LYS A 149 -28.45 6.66 0.67
N CYS A 150 -27.24 7.00 1.11
CA CYS A 150 -26.52 8.18 0.62
C CYS A 150 -25.72 7.89 -0.66
N GLY A 151 -25.11 6.71 -0.76
CA GLY A 151 -24.30 6.32 -1.92
C GLY A 151 -23.03 7.15 -2.13
N TYR A 152 -22.67 8.02 -1.18
CA TYR A 152 -21.48 8.86 -1.28
C TYR A 152 -20.20 8.01 -1.19
N ILE A 153 -19.34 8.17 -2.19
CA ILE A 153 -18.04 7.50 -2.29
C ILE A 153 -16.99 8.48 -2.80
N VAL A 154 -15.80 8.42 -2.21
CA VAL A 154 -14.70 9.34 -2.54
C VAL A 154 -13.35 8.65 -2.38
N HIS A 155 -12.36 9.01 -3.20
CA HIS A 155 -10.98 8.56 -2.98
C HIS A 155 -10.43 9.15 -1.69
N TRP A 156 -9.59 8.38 -0.99
CA TRP A 156 -8.84 8.88 0.16
C TRP A 156 -8.08 10.17 -0.20
N GLY A 157 -7.25 10.15 -1.25
CA GLY A 157 -6.45 11.31 -1.65
C GLY A 157 -7.25 12.56 -2.04
N CYS A 158 -8.55 12.45 -2.29
CA CYS A 158 -9.40 13.62 -2.57
C CYS A 158 -9.94 14.31 -1.30
N VAL A 159 -9.83 13.66 -0.14
CA VAL A 159 -10.31 14.18 1.16
C VAL A 159 -9.25 14.11 2.26
N ALA A 160 -8.13 13.44 2.00
CA ALA A 160 -6.99 13.37 2.90
C ALA A 160 -6.49 14.79 3.21
N PRO A 161 -6.11 15.05 4.48
CA PRO A 161 -5.40 16.28 4.83
C PRO A 161 -4.14 16.45 3.96
N PRO A 162 -3.74 17.68 3.62
CA PRO A 162 -2.53 17.94 2.82
C PRO A 162 -1.22 17.44 3.43
N ASP A 163 -1.24 17.04 4.71
CA ASP A 163 -0.07 16.70 5.51
C ASP A 163 0.15 15.17 5.64
N LEU A 164 -0.48 14.37 4.78
CA LEU A 164 -0.34 12.91 4.71
C LEU A 164 0.24 12.44 3.37
#